data_AF-A0A8D8KG71-F1
#
_entry.id   AF-A0A8D8KG71-F1
#
_cell.length_a   1.000
_cell.length_b   1.000
_cell.length_c   1.000
_cell.angle_alpha   90.00
_cell.angle_beta   90.00
_cell.angle_gamma   90.00
#
_symmetry.space_group_name_H-M   'P 1'
#
loop_
_entity.id
_entity.type
_entity.pdbx_description
1 polymer ?
#
loop_
_entity_poly.entity_id
_entity_poly.type
_entity_poly.pdbx_seq_one_letter_code
_entity_poly.pdbx_strand_id
1 'polypeptide(L)'
;MADLDNKDQAEMDPADMEDVEEEEEDAGEDNSKARQLTRQMMQNPQILAALQERLDGLVGSPSGYMESLPKVVKRRVNALKNLQVKCAHIEAKFYEEVHELERKYAALYQPLFDKRSEIVRAAYEPTDEECEWKQDEEEELTEEMKEKAKVEEEKKDEEKEDPKGIPEFW
;
A
#
# COMPACT_ATOMS: atom_id res chain seq x y z
N MET A 1 -12.24 -22.61 19.09
CA MET A 1 -13.29 -21.86 18.38
C MET A 1 -12.86 -20.42 18.49
N ALA A 2 -12.13 -19.96 17.48
CA ALA A 2 -11.48 -18.65 17.46
C ALA A 2 -12.04 -17.92 16.25
N ASP A 3 -12.79 -16.86 16.52
CA ASP A 3 -13.27 -15.88 15.56
C ASP A 3 -12.10 -15.00 15.12
N LEU A 4 -11.86 -14.93 13.81
CA LEU A 4 -11.03 -13.88 13.18
C LEU A 4 -11.66 -13.56 11.82
N ASP A 5 -12.74 -12.77 11.85
CA ASP A 5 -13.11 -11.92 10.74
C ASP A 5 -12.06 -10.80 10.64
N ASN A 6 -11.16 -10.87 9.65
CA ASN A 6 -10.40 -9.70 9.22
C ASN A 6 -10.80 -9.39 7.77
N LYS A 7 -11.66 -8.39 7.66
CA LYS A 7 -12.22 -7.89 6.41
C LYS A 7 -11.27 -6.80 5.91
N ASP A 8 -10.30 -7.16 5.09
CA ASP A 8 -9.44 -6.18 4.43
C ASP A 8 -10.26 -5.40 3.41
N GLN A 9 -10.65 -4.19 3.82
CA GLN A 9 -11.01 -3.10 2.93
C GLN A 9 -9.76 -2.78 2.10
N ALA A 10 -9.88 -2.92 0.77
CA ALA A 10 -8.92 -2.31 -0.13
C ALA A 10 -9.01 -0.78 0.04
N GLU A 11 -8.11 -0.21 0.83
CA GLU A 11 -7.85 1.22 0.84
C GLU A 11 -7.21 1.57 -0.50
N MET A 12 -7.93 2.36 -1.30
CA MET A 12 -7.34 3.06 -2.44
C MET A 12 -6.31 4.04 -1.90
N ASP A 13 -5.05 3.84 -2.26
CA ASP A 13 -3.93 4.69 -1.89
C ASP A 13 -4.16 6.12 -2.43
N PRO A 14 -4.18 7.18 -1.59
CA PRO A 14 -4.50 8.55 -2.01
C PRO A 14 -3.45 9.19 -2.94
N ALA A 15 -2.36 8.49 -3.27
CA ALA A 15 -1.28 8.98 -4.11
C ALA A 15 -1.60 9.02 -5.62
N ASP A 16 -2.73 8.44 -6.06
CA ASP A 16 -3.08 8.31 -7.50
C ASP A 16 -4.06 9.39 -8.00
N MET A 17 -4.31 10.45 -7.21
CA MET A 17 -4.99 11.65 -7.71
C MET A 17 -3.96 12.61 -8.30
N GLU A 18 -3.87 12.62 -9.64
CA GLU A 18 -3.16 13.65 -10.41
C GLU A 18 -3.52 15.05 -9.89
N ASP A 19 -2.48 15.84 -9.63
CA ASP A 19 -2.55 17.22 -9.15
C ASP A 19 -3.28 18.08 -10.19
N VAL A 20 -4.58 18.30 -9.97
CA VAL A 20 -5.37 19.24 -10.77
C VAL A 20 -4.95 20.64 -10.34
N GLU A 21 -4.09 21.28 -11.15
CA GLU A 21 -3.80 22.70 -11.00
C GLU A 21 -5.12 23.48 -10.99
N GLU A 22 -5.46 24.07 -9.83
CA GLU A 22 -6.61 24.96 -9.70
C GLU A 22 -6.36 26.23 -10.52
N GLU A 23 -6.93 26.30 -11.73
CA GLU A 23 -7.07 27.57 -12.44
C GLU A 23 -8.01 28.49 -11.64
N GLU A 24 -7.45 29.56 -11.05
CA GLU A 24 -8.25 30.60 -10.42
C GLU A 24 -9.04 31.40 -11.47
N GLU A 25 -10.27 30.97 -11.76
CA GLU A 25 -11.24 31.82 -12.46
C GLU A 25 -11.72 32.95 -11.54
N ASP A 26 -11.36 34.18 -11.91
CA ASP A 26 -11.84 35.45 -11.36
C ASP A 26 -13.36 35.58 -11.55
N ALA A 27 -14.13 35.20 -10.53
CA ALA A 27 -15.58 35.33 -10.50
C ALA A 27 -16.00 36.34 -9.42
N GLY A 28 -16.75 37.36 -9.86
CA GLY A 28 -17.07 38.58 -9.11
C GLY A 28 -17.63 38.42 -7.69
N GLU A 29 -17.56 39.53 -6.94
CA GLU A 29 -17.70 39.68 -5.49
C GLU A 29 -18.88 38.95 -4.80
N ASP A 30 -19.93 38.54 -5.52
CA ASP A 30 -21.09 37.82 -4.95
C ASP A 30 -20.79 36.33 -4.64
N ASN A 31 -19.79 35.73 -5.30
CA ASN A 31 -19.37 34.34 -5.07
C ASN A 31 -18.44 34.20 -3.84
N SER A 32 -17.83 35.31 -3.40
CA SER A 32 -16.89 35.34 -2.27
C SER A 32 -17.53 34.89 -0.95
N LYS A 33 -18.76 35.33 -0.66
CA LYS A 33 -19.49 34.98 0.56
C LYS A 33 -19.98 33.53 0.57
N ALA A 34 -20.39 33.01 -0.58
CA ALA A 34 -20.76 31.61 -0.73
C ALA A 34 -19.55 30.69 -0.53
N ARG A 35 -18.40 31.03 -1.14
CA ARG A 35 -17.12 30.33 -0.92
C ARG A 35 -16.65 30.42 0.54
N GLN A 36 -16.78 31.58 1.16
CA GLN A 36 -16.41 31.78 2.57
C GLN A 36 -17.31 30.98 3.51
N LEU A 37 -18.62 30.92 3.23
CA LEU A 37 -19.58 30.11 3.97
C LEU A 37 -19.30 28.61 3.80
N THR A 38 -19.02 28.14 2.58
CA THR A 38 -18.62 26.76 2.31
C THR A 38 -17.33 26.40 3.04
N ARG A 39 -16.33 27.29 3.02
CA ARG A 39 -15.07 27.13 3.76
C ARG A 39 -15.32 27.05 5.28
N GLN A 40 -16.21 27.87 5.81
CA GLN A 40 -16.60 27.85 7.23
C GLN A 40 -17.37 26.58 7.60
N MET A 41 -18.20 26.06 6.70
CA MET A 41 -18.92 24.79 6.87
C MET A 41 -17.96 23.59 6.84
N MET A 42 -16.95 23.62 5.95
CA MET A 42 -15.89 22.60 5.91
C MET A 42 -14.92 22.68 7.09
N GLN A 43 -14.83 23.81 7.79
CA GLN A 43 -14.06 23.94 9.02
C GLN A 43 -14.82 23.47 10.28
N ASN A 44 -16.11 23.15 10.15
CA ASN A 44 -16.91 22.70 11.28
C ASN A 44 -16.95 21.16 11.34
N PRO A 45 -16.31 20.52 12.33
CA PRO A 45 -16.21 19.06 12.41
C PRO A 45 -17.57 18.36 12.48
N GLN A 46 -18.60 19.00 13.04
CA GLN A 46 -19.94 18.42 13.13
C GLN A 46 -20.67 18.42 11.78
N ILE A 47 -20.42 19.44 10.94
CA ILE A 47 -20.98 19.52 9.60
C ILE A 47 -20.27 18.56 8.67
N LEU A 48 -18.93 18.46 8.78
CA LEU A 48 -18.16 17.45 8.05
C LEU A 48 -18.60 16.04 8.44
N ALA A 49 -18.75 15.74 9.73
CA ALA A 49 -19.22 14.44 10.19
C ALA A 49 -20.64 14.12 9.68
N ALA A 50 -21.57 15.07 9.74
CA ALA A 50 -22.93 14.88 9.22
C ALA A 50 -22.98 14.74 7.69
N LEU A 51 -22.09 15.43 6.96
CA LEU A 51 -21.95 15.29 5.52
C LEU A 51 -21.36 13.91 5.17
N GLN A 52 -20.35 13.48 5.92
CA GLN A 52 -19.71 12.19 5.74
C GLN A 52 -20.65 11.03 6.08
N GLU A 53 -21.42 11.12 7.16
CA GLU A 53 -22.47 10.14 7.51
C GLU A 53 -23.54 10.04 6.40
N ARG A 54 -23.90 11.17 5.78
CA ARG A 54 -24.85 11.17 4.65
C ARG A 54 -24.25 10.60 3.37
N LEU A 55 -22.97 10.86 3.11
CA LEU A 55 -22.24 10.32 1.95
C LEU A 55 -21.98 8.82 2.11
N ASP A 56 -21.64 8.36 3.31
CA ASP A 56 -21.47 6.95 3.64
C ASP A 56 -22.80 6.19 3.50
N GLY A 57 -23.92 6.82 3.89
CA GLY A 57 -25.26 6.29 3.63
C GLY A 57 -25.69 6.30 2.15
N LEU A 58 -25.04 7.06 1.28
CA LEU A 58 -25.29 7.10 -0.17
C LEU A 58 -24.54 5.96 -0.90
N VAL A 59 -23.40 5.52 -0.35
CA VAL A 59 -22.67 4.34 -0.85
C VAL A 59 -23.51 3.10 -0.59
N GLY A 60 -23.95 2.43 -1.65
CA GLY A 60 -24.79 1.23 -1.55
C GLY A 60 -26.29 1.48 -1.40
N SER A 61 -26.73 2.73 -1.22
CA SER A 61 -28.16 3.08 -1.33
C SER A 61 -28.62 3.01 -2.79
N PRO A 62 -29.67 2.24 -3.13
CA PRO A 62 -30.16 2.17 -4.50
C PRO A 62 -30.67 3.54 -4.91
N SER A 63 -29.98 4.17 -5.87
CA SER A 63 -30.28 5.52 -6.36
C SER A 63 -31.63 5.64 -7.08
N GLY A 64 -32.43 4.56 -7.13
CA GLY A 64 -33.64 4.48 -7.94
C GLY A 64 -33.37 4.41 -9.45
N TYR A 65 -32.13 4.68 -9.88
CA TYR A 65 -31.74 4.68 -11.29
C TYR A 65 -31.89 3.29 -11.88
N MET A 66 -31.43 2.25 -11.17
CA MET A 66 -31.56 0.88 -11.67
C MET A 66 -33.03 0.49 -11.83
N GLU A 67 -33.91 0.93 -10.93
CA GLU A 67 -35.35 0.69 -10.93
C GLU A 67 -36.06 1.42 -12.07
N SER A 68 -35.62 2.63 -12.42
CA SER A 68 -36.21 3.45 -13.50
C SER A 68 -35.84 2.97 -14.92
N LEU A 69 -34.78 2.16 -15.06
CA LEU A 69 -34.35 1.66 -16.36
C LEU A 69 -35.37 0.73 -17.05
N PRO A 70 -35.50 0.80 -18.39
CA PRO A 70 -36.29 -0.16 -19.15
C PRO A 70 -35.84 -1.61 -18.97
N LYS A 71 -36.79 -2.56 -19.07
CA LYS A 71 -36.52 -4.01 -18.89
C LYS A 71 -35.38 -4.53 -19.77
N VAL A 72 -35.28 -4.05 -21.01
CA VAL A 72 -34.21 -4.44 -21.95
C VAL A 72 -32.83 -4.01 -21.45
N VAL A 73 -32.73 -2.81 -20.87
CA VAL A 73 -31.47 -2.29 -20.32
C VAL A 73 -31.09 -3.07 -19.07
N LYS A 74 -32.03 -3.33 -18.15
CA LYS A 74 -31.81 -4.16 -16.95
C LYS A 74 -31.26 -5.55 -17.29
N ARG A 75 -31.76 -6.19 -18.36
CA ARG A 75 -31.23 -7.48 -18.83
C ARG A 75 -29.77 -7.40 -19.28
N ARG A 76 -29.38 -6.32 -19.97
CA ARG A 76 -27.99 -6.10 -20.38
C ARG A 76 -27.08 -5.86 -19.18
N VAL A 77 -27.53 -5.02 -18.23
CA VAL A 77 -26.79 -4.79 -16.97
C VAL A 77 -26.58 -6.10 -16.21
N ASN A 78 -27.59 -6.96 -16.12
CA ASN A 78 -27.45 -8.27 -15.49
C ASN A 78 -26.47 -9.18 -16.25
N ALA A 79 -26.45 -9.15 -17.58
CA ALA A 79 -25.45 -9.88 -18.36
C ALA A 79 -24.02 -9.37 -18.09
N LEU A 80 -23.84 -8.05 -17.96
CA LEU A 80 -22.55 -7.46 -17.58
C LEU A 80 -22.13 -7.84 -16.15
N LYS A 81 -23.06 -7.84 -15.20
CA LYS A 81 -22.78 -8.32 -13.83
C LYS A 81 -22.30 -9.77 -13.82
N ASN A 82 -22.91 -10.64 -14.63
CA ASN A 82 -22.45 -12.04 -14.76
C ASN A 82 -21.04 -12.14 -15.36
N LEU A 83 -20.66 -11.23 -16.26
CA LEU A 83 -19.28 -11.15 -16.77
C LEU A 83 -18.33 -10.64 -15.68
N GLN A 84 -18.72 -9.62 -14.91
CA GLN A 84 -17.92 -9.11 -13.80
C GLN A 84 -17.62 -10.20 -12.77
N VAL A 85 -18.60 -11.05 -12.47
CA VAL A 85 -18.39 -12.20 -11.58
C VAL A 85 -17.32 -13.14 -12.15
N LYS A 86 -17.30 -13.39 -13.46
CA LYS A 86 -16.26 -14.23 -14.08
C LYS A 86 -14.88 -13.57 -14.00
N CYS A 87 -14.78 -12.25 -14.17
CA CYS A 87 -13.53 -11.52 -13.95
C CYS A 87 -13.03 -11.70 -12.51
N ALA A 88 -13.91 -11.53 -11.52
CA ALA A 88 -13.55 -11.72 -10.11
C ALA A 88 -13.05 -13.15 -9.80
N HIS A 89 -13.58 -14.18 -10.48
CA HIS A 89 -13.05 -15.54 -10.33
C HIS A 89 -11.63 -15.70 -10.89
N ILE A 90 -11.30 -14.97 -11.96
CA ILE A 90 -9.96 -14.98 -12.53
C ILE A 90 -9.00 -14.21 -11.61
N GLU A 91 -9.41 -13.05 -11.12
CA GLU A 91 -8.65 -12.26 -10.15
C GLU A 91 -8.37 -13.04 -8.87
N ALA A 92 -9.37 -13.76 -8.34
CA ALA A 92 -9.18 -14.60 -7.15
C ALA A 92 -8.08 -15.66 -7.37
N LYS A 93 -8.04 -16.31 -8.53
CA LYS A 93 -6.98 -17.26 -8.88
C LYS A 93 -5.62 -16.61 -9.04
N PHE A 94 -5.58 -15.43 -9.66
CA PHE A 94 -4.35 -14.66 -9.80
C PHE A 94 -3.75 -14.35 -8.42
N TYR A 95 -4.56 -13.84 -7.48
CA TYR A 95 -4.08 -13.55 -6.13
C TYR A 95 -3.74 -14.80 -5.32
N GLU A 96 -4.44 -15.91 -5.53
CA GLU A 96 -4.06 -17.21 -4.96
C GLU A 96 -2.64 -17.63 -5.42
N GLU A 97 -2.35 -17.53 -6.72
CA GLU A 97 -1.05 -17.85 -7.29
C GLU A 97 0.06 -16.87 -6.84
N VAL A 98 -0.24 -15.57 -6.76
CA VAL A 98 0.69 -14.57 -6.19
C VAL A 98 1.02 -14.91 -4.74
N HIS A 99 0.00 -15.25 -3.94
CA HIS A 99 0.22 -15.57 -2.54
C HIS A 99 1.02 -16.88 -2.36
N GLU A 100 0.79 -17.88 -3.22
CA GLU A 100 1.65 -19.07 -3.28
C GLU A 100 3.10 -18.74 -3.62
N LEU A 101 3.31 -17.81 -4.56
CA LEU A 101 4.63 -17.35 -4.96
C LEU A 101 5.34 -16.62 -3.82
N GLU A 102 4.66 -15.71 -3.14
CA GLU A 102 5.16 -15.00 -1.96
C GLU A 102 5.60 -15.99 -0.88
N ARG A 103 4.76 -16.99 -0.55
CA ARG A 103 5.12 -18.01 0.45
C ARG A 103 6.35 -18.80 0.03
N LYS A 104 6.49 -19.15 -1.25
CA LYS A 104 7.65 -19.87 -1.77
C LYS A 104 8.93 -19.06 -1.59
N TYR A 105 8.93 -17.78 -1.95
CA TYR A 105 10.13 -16.95 -1.82
C TYR A 105 10.40 -16.52 -0.37
N ALA A 106 9.37 -16.29 0.44
CA ALA A 106 9.52 -16.05 1.88
C ALA A 106 10.29 -17.20 2.57
N ALA A 107 10.01 -18.44 2.21
CA ALA A 107 10.75 -19.60 2.72
C ALA A 107 12.24 -19.62 2.30
N LEU A 108 12.57 -19.05 1.14
CA LEU A 108 13.97 -18.91 0.69
C LEU A 108 14.70 -17.79 1.43
N TYR A 109 13.98 -16.72 1.80
CA TYR A 109 14.54 -15.63 2.61
C TYR A 109 14.71 -16.01 4.08
N GLN A 110 13.90 -16.94 4.61
CA GLN A 110 13.89 -17.25 6.04
C GLN A 110 15.27 -17.65 6.60
N PRO A 111 16.05 -18.56 6.00
CA PRO A 111 17.40 -18.89 6.50
C PRO A 111 18.35 -17.69 6.50
N LEU A 112 18.22 -16.78 5.52
CA LEU A 112 19.03 -15.56 5.45
C LEU A 112 18.66 -14.60 6.58
N PHE A 113 17.36 -14.46 6.87
CA PHE A 113 16.87 -13.63 7.97
C PHE A 113 17.21 -14.22 9.34
N ASP A 114 17.17 -15.54 9.48
CA ASP A 114 17.60 -16.24 10.69
C ASP A 114 19.09 -15.98 10.93
N LYS A 115 19.95 -16.18 9.91
CA LYS A 115 21.40 -15.92 10.00
C LYS A 115 21.70 -14.45 10.30
N ARG A 116 21.04 -13.50 9.61
CA ARG A 116 21.14 -12.06 9.93
C ARG A 116 20.78 -11.80 11.38
N SER A 117 19.72 -12.45 11.86
CA SER A 117 19.27 -12.30 13.25
C SER A 117 20.25 -12.89 14.26
N GLU A 118 20.96 -13.96 13.92
CA GLU A 118 22.02 -14.54 14.77
C GLU A 118 23.22 -13.59 14.86
N ILE A 119 23.62 -12.97 13.75
CA ILE A 119 24.70 -11.96 13.69
C ILE A 119 24.33 -10.72 14.53
N VAL A 120 23.15 -10.14 14.28
CA VAL A 120 22.68 -8.92 14.99
C VAL A 120 22.66 -9.10 16.51
N ARG A 121 22.38 -10.32 17.01
CA ARG A 121 22.33 -10.62 18.45
C ARG A 121 23.66 -11.15 19.02
N ALA A 122 24.72 -11.25 18.21
CA ALA A 122 25.97 -11.94 18.53
C ALA A 122 25.75 -13.37 19.07
N ALA A 123 24.78 -14.10 18.49
CA ALA A 123 24.64 -15.54 18.67
C ALA A 123 25.57 -16.32 17.72
N TYR A 124 25.93 -15.71 16.59
CA TYR A 124 26.92 -16.17 15.62
C TYR A 124 27.87 -15.02 15.30
N GLU A 125 29.18 -15.29 15.33
CA GLU A 125 30.21 -14.35 14.91
C GLU A 125 30.63 -14.68 13.47
N PRO A 126 30.48 -13.77 12.49
CA PRO A 126 30.87 -14.00 11.11
C PRO A 126 32.35 -14.34 10.95
N THR A 127 32.67 -15.15 9.94
CA THR A 127 34.07 -15.41 9.56
C THR A 127 34.62 -14.28 8.70
N ASP A 128 35.95 -14.17 8.61
CA ASP A 128 36.62 -13.16 7.75
C ASP A 128 36.13 -13.21 6.29
N GLU A 129 35.86 -14.42 5.77
CA GLU A 129 35.33 -14.62 4.42
C GLU A 129 33.90 -14.11 4.24
N GLU A 130 33.07 -14.14 5.29
CA GLU A 130 31.69 -13.65 5.29
C GLU A 130 31.61 -12.12 5.45
N CYS A 131 32.66 -11.52 5.99
CA CYS A 131 32.81 -10.07 6.11
C CYS A 131 33.36 -9.42 4.83
N GLU A 132 33.93 -10.21 3.92
CA GLU A 132 34.43 -9.71 2.63
C GLU A 132 33.26 -9.37 1.71
N TRP A 133 33.12 -8.09 1.38
CA TRP A 133 32.11 -7.63 0.42
C TRP A 133 32.51 -8.01 -1.02
N LYS A 134 31.77 -8.92 -1.65
CA LYS A 134 32.04 -9.38 -3.01
C LYS A 134 31.11 -8.70 -4.02
N GLN A 135 31.63 -7.68 -4.70
CA GLN A 135 30.89 -6.94 -5.75
C GLN A 135 30.55 -7.82 -6.96
N ASP A 136 31.31 -8.89 -7.21
CA ASP A 136 31.13 -9.78 -8.38
C ASP A 136 29.76 -10.50 -8.37
N GLU A 137 29.14 -10.71 -7.20
CA GLU A 137 27.80 -11.31 -7.10
C GLU A 137 26.68 -10.31 -7.44
N GLU A 138 26.95 -9.00 -7.43
CA GLU A 138 25.99 -7.99 -7.87
C GLU A 138 25.82 -7.97 -9.39
N GLU A 139 26.80 -8.44 -10.18
CA GLU A 139 26.74 -8.41 -11.64
C GLU A 139 25.60 -9.28 -12.22
N GLU A 140 25.22 -10.35 -11.52
CA GLU A 140 24.09 -11.22 -11.90
C GLU A 140 22.71 -10.64 -11.55
N LEU A 141 22.65 -9.57 -10.75
CA LEU A 141 21.41 -8.88 -10.38
C LEU A 141 20.95 -7.91 -11.47
N THR A 142 19.64 -7.65 -11.52
CA THR A 142 19.10 -6.58 -12.36
C THR A 142 19.56 -5.21 -11.85
N GLU A 143 19.63 -4.19 -12.71
CA GLU A 143 20.08 -2.83 -12.32
C GLU A 143 19.28 -2.26 -11.12
N GLU A 144 17.98 -2.55 -11.04
CA GLU A 144 17.12 -2.15 -9.90
C GLU A 144 17.53 -2.85 -8.58
N MET A 145 17.99 -4.10 -8.66
CA MET A 145 18.49 -4.83 -7.50
C MET A 145 19.92 -4.41 -7.11
N LYS A 146 20.76 -4.05 -8.08
CA LYS A 146 22.10 -3.49 -7.83
C LYS A 146 22.04 -2.17 -7.07
N GLU A 147 21.08 -1.30 -7.39
CA GLU A 147 20.93 -0.02 -6.68
C GLU A 147 20.64 -0.21 -5.19
N LYS A 148 19.85 -1.24 -4.82
CA LYS A 148 19.55 -1.60 -3.43
C LYS A 148 20.73 -2.24 -2.68
N ALA A 149 21.74 -2.74 -3.40
CA ALA A 149 22.88 -3.43 -2.82
C ALA A 149 24.08 -2.50 -2.57
N LYS A 150 24.10 -1.27 -3.12
CA LYS A 150 25.22 -0.33 -2.97
C LYS A 150 25.50 0.02 -1.50
N VAL A 151 26.72 -0.26 -1.04
CA VAL A 151 27.25 0.16 0.26
C VAL A 151 28.30 1.27 0.06
N GLU A 152 28.18 2.38 0.81
CA GLU A 152 29.24 3.39 0.91
C GLU A 152 30.26 2.96 1.98
N GLU A 153 31.54 2.81 1.62
CA GLU A 153 32.60 2.53 2.59
C GLU A 153 32.93 3.79 3.42
N GLU A 154 32.46 3.86 4.67
CA GLU A 154 33.03 4.78 5.66
C GLU A 154 34.00 4.03 6.58
N LYS A 155 35.30 4.33 6.45
CA LYS A 155 36.32 3.90 7.41
C LYS A 155 36.27 4.78 8.65
N LYS A 156 35.89 4.19 9.79
CA LYS A 156 36.23 4.75 11.11
C LYS A 156 36.42 3.66 12.16
N ASP A 157 37.68 3.32 12.40
CA ASP A 157 38.11 2.62 13.60
C ASP A 157 38.12 3.59 14.78
N GLU A 158 37.28 3.33 15.77
CA GLU A 158 37.57 3.67 17.17
C GLU A 158 37.27 2.45 18.03
N GLU A 159 38.32 1.74 18.44
CA GLU A 159 38.28 0.70 19.48
C GLU A 159 37.64 1.26 20.76
N LYS A 160 36.43 0.82 21.10
CA LYS A 160 35.89 0.81 22.47
C LYS A 160 34.84 -0.29 22.64
N GLU A 161 35.10 -1.15 23.64
CA GLU A 161 34.26 -2.19 24.24
C GLU A 161 33.60 -3.17 23.27
N ASP A 162 33.97 -4.46 23.34
CA ASP A 162 33.33 -5.58 22.63
C ASP A 162 31.79 -5.48 22.70
N PRO A 163 31.13 -4.86 21.71
CA PRO A 163 29.70 -4.63 21.80
C PRO A 163 29.03 -5.95 21.45
N LYS A 164 28.12 -6.42 22.30
CA LYS A 164 27.40 -7.67 22.03
C LYS A 164 26.38 -7.43 20.92
N GLY A 165 26.72 -7.83 19.70
CA GLY A 165 25.86 -7.72 18.53
C GLY A 165 25.85 -6.30 17.97
N ILE A 166 24.77 -5.95 17.27
CA ILE A 166 24.59 -4.63 16.64
C ILE A 166 23.48 -3.88 17.39
N PRO A 167 23.82 -2.90 18.26
CA PRO A 167 22.83 -2.08 18.96
C PRO A 167 21.94 -1.28 17.99
N GLU A 168 20.66 -1.09 18.33
CA GLU A 168 19.70 -0.25 17.58
C GLU A 168 19.57 -0.59 16.07
N PHE A 169 19.62 -1.89 15.72
CA PHE A 169 19.56 -2.33 14.32
C PHE A 169 18.16 -2.25 13.67
N TRP A 170 17.08 -2.41 14.43
CA TRP A 170 15.69 -2.43 13.95
C TRP A 170 14.95 -1.17 14.36
#